data_AF-A0A7L4Q432-F1
#
_entry.id   AF-A0A7L4Q432-F1
#
_cell.length_a   1.000
_cell.length_b   1.000
_cell.length_c   1.000
_cell.angle_alpha   90.00
_cell.angle_beta   90.00
_cell.angle_gamma   90.00
#
_symmetry.space_group_name_H-M   'P 1'
#
loop_
_entity.id
_entity.type
_entity.pdbx_description
1 polymer ?
#
loop_
_entity_poly.entity_id
_entity_poly.type
_entity_poly.pdbx_seq_one_letter_code
_entity_poly.pdbx_strand_id
1 'polypeptide(L)'
;GEDLIRSFGLSQVRLRSHGDLARIEVLPTEFFLLLRYSDEIAAGLKAAGYRYITLDIEGFRSGSMDEGAGGPPGREFPRRVW
;
A
#
# COMPACT_ATOMS: atom_id res chain seq x y z
N GLY A 1 -12.11 -7.85 -0.08
CA GLY A 1 -10.95 -7.12 0.46
C GLY A 1 -10.81 -5.77 -0.20
N GLU A 2 -10.48 -5.73 -1.49
CA GLU A 2 -10.34 -4.46 -2.22
C GLU A 2 -11.62 -3.62 -2.23
N ASP A 3 -12.79 -4.22 -2.48
CA ASP A 3 -14.06 -3.49 -2.51
C ASP A 3 -14.41 -2.80 -1.17
N LEU A 4 -14.05 -3.44 -0.05
CA LEU A 4 -14.18 -2.83 1.28
C LEU A 4 -13.36 -1.55 1.35
N ILE A 5 -12.09 -1.60 0.94
CA ILE A 5 -11.19 -0.45 0.98
C ILE A 5 -11.68 0.64 0.01
N ARG A 6 -12.11 0.27 -1.20
CA ARG A 6 -12.67 1.20 -2.19
C ARG A 6 -13.91 1.93 -1.67
N SER A 7 -14.71 1.30 -0.81
CA SER A 7 -15.91 1.92 -0.25
C SER A 7 -15.64 3.15 0.62
N PHE A 8 -14.40 3.34 1.10
CA PHE A 8 -13.96 4.53 1.84
C PHE A 8 -13.53 5.71 0.93
N GLY A 9 -13.70 5.58 -0.39
CA GLY A 9 -13.42 6.65 -1.35
C GLY A 9 -12.02 6.64 -1.97
N LEU A 10 -11.28 5.53 -1.86
CA LEU A 10 -9.98 5.37 -2.52
C LEU A 10 -10.14 4.99 -4.00
N SER A 11 -9.46 5.71 -4.88
CA SER A 11 -9.64 5.57 -6.33
C SER A 11 -8.91 4.34 -6.89
N GLN A 12 -7.65 4.12 -6.50
CA GLN A 12 -6.86 2.95 -6.89
C GLN A 12 -6.44 2.17 -5.65
N VAL A 13 -6.87 0.91 -5.61
CA VAL A 13 -6.58 -0.01 -4.53
C VAL A 13 -6.12 -1.32 -5.15
N ARG A 14 -5.01 -1.87 -4.62
CA ARG A 14 -4.66 -3.27 -4.79
C ARG A 14 -4.43 -3.90 -3.42
N LEU A 15 -4.96 -5.10 -3.22
CA LEU A 15 -4.73 -5.91 -2.03
C LEU A 15 -3.89 -7.13 -2.42
N ARG A 16 -2.61 -7.12 -2.06
CA ARG A 16 -1.74 -8.29 -2.24
C ARG A 16 -1.91 -9.22 -1.04
N SER A 17 -2.13 -10.50 -1.32
CA SER A 17 -2.35 -11.52 -0.29
C SER A 17 -1.19 -12.51 -0.28
N HIS A 18 -0.57 -12.70 0.88
CA HIS A 18 0.46 -13.73 1.10
C HIS A 18 0.21 -14.43 2.45
N GLY A 19 -0.44 -15.59 2.40
CA GLY A 19 -0.85 -16.29 3.61
C GLY A 19 -1.81 -15.46 4.45
N ASP A 20 -1.45 -15.20 5.70
CA ASP A 20 -2.21 -14.38 6.65
C ASP A 20 -1.90 -12.87 6.57
N LEU A 21 -1.04 -12.46 5.63
CA LEU A 21 -0.66 -11.07 5.41
C LEU A 21 -1.38 -10.46 4.21
N ALA A 22 -2.06 -9.34 4.46
CA ALA A 22 -2.64 -8.44 3.48
C ALA A 22 -1.78 -7.18 3.35
N ARG A 23 -1.21 -6.92 2.17
CA ARG A 23 -0.53 -5.65 1.86
C ARG A 23 -1.41 -4.81 0.95
N ILE A 24 -1.73 -3.60 1.41
CA ILE A 24 -2.54 -2.62 0.71
C ILE A 24 -1.62 -1.70 -0.10
N GLU A 25 -1.88 -1.56 -1.39
CA GLU A 25 -1.26 -0.58 -2.28
C GLU A 25 -2.35 0.42 -2.70
N VAL A 26 -2.16 1.71 -2.41
CA VAL A 26 -3.05 2.81 -2.84
C VAL A 26 -2.21 3.99 -3.35
N LEU A 27 -2.83 4.97 -4.02
CA LEU A 27 -2.08 6.15 -4.45
C LEU A 27 -1.42 6.84 -3.23
N PRO A 28 -0.15 7.26 -3.31
CA PRO A 28 0.50 8.00 -2.21
C PRO A 28 -0.27 9.25 -1.78
N THR A 29 -0.93 9.92 -2.73
CA THR A 29 -1.80 11.07 -2.47
C THR A 29 -3.03 10.72 -1.66
N GLU A 30 -3.41 9.45 -1.54
CA GLU A 30 -4.58 8.95 -0.81
C GLU A 30 -4.20 8.26 0.52
N PHE A 31 -2.91 8.23 0.90
CA PHE A 31 -2.47 7.61 2.16
C PHE A 31 -3.19 8.18 3.38
N PHE A 32 -3.40 9.49 3.41
CA PHE A 32 -4.12 10.12 4.52
C PHE A 32 -5.54 9.57 4.68
N LEU A 33 -6.21 9.22 3.58
CA LEU A 33 -7.57 8.70 3.58
C LEU A 33 -7.59 7.25 4.07
N LEU A 34 -6.63 6.43 3.61
CA LEU A 34 -6.45 5.07 4.12
C LEU A 34 -6.18 5.06 5.63
N LEU A 35 -5.28 5.93 6.09
CA LEU A 35 -4.93 6.04 7.51
C LEU A 35 -6.11 6.52 8.36
N ARG A 36 -6.93 7.45 7.83
CA ARG A 36 -8.14 7.94 8.49
C ARG A 36 -9.14 6.83 8.81
N TYR A 37 -9.25 5.82 7.95
CA TYR A 37 -10.17 4.67 8.12
C TYR A 37 -9.43 3.37 8.44
N SER A 38 -8.22 3.47 8.98
CA SER A 38 -7.34 2.30 9.16
C SER A 38 -7.92 1.26 10.11
N ASP A 39 -8.65 1.68 11.14
CA ASP A 39 -9.28 0.77 12.10
C ASP A 39 -10.44 -0.02 11.47
N GLU A 40 -11.31 0.63 10.71
CA GLU A 40 -12.43 0.00 10.02
C GLU A 40 -11.94 -0.94 8.91
N ILE A 41 -10.95 -0.50 8.14
CA ILE A 41 -10.29 -1.33 7.12
C ILE A 41 -9.64 -2.54 7.77
N ALA A 42 -8.88 -2.36 8.85
CA ALA A 42 -8.21 -3.45 9.54
C ALA A 42 -9.21 -4.44 10.15
N ALA A 43 -10.31 -3.96 10.73
CA ALA A 43 -11.36 -4.80 11.28
C ALA A 43 -12.02 -5.67 10.19
N GLY A 44 -12.38 -5.07 9.05
CA GLY A 44 -12.98 -5.82 7.94
C GLY A 44 -12.02 -6.82 7.28
N LEU A 45 -10.74 -6.48 7.17
CA LEU A 45 -9.73 -7.42 6.66
C LEU A 45 -9.41 -8.55 7.65
N LYS A 46 -9.41 -8.27 8.97
CA LYS A 46 -9.28 -9.32 10.01
C LYS A 46 -10.47 -10.27 10.01
N ALA A 47 -11.68 -9.75 9.85
CA ALA A 47 -12.89 -10.57 9.70
C ALA A 47 -12.83 -11.48 8.46
N ALA A 48 -12.10 -11.06 7.42
CA ALA A 48 -11.84 -11.86 6.22
C ALA A 48 -10.70 -12.88 6.37
N GLY A 49 -10.03 -12.94 7.52
CA GLY A 49 -9.01 -13.95 7.84
C GLY A 49 -7.55 -13.47 7.82
N TYR A 50 -7.29 -12.19 7.58
CA TYR A 50 -5.93 -11.64 7.63
C TYR A 50 -5.48 -11.37 9.07
N ARG A 51 -4.28 -11.85 9.43
CA ARG A 51 -3.65 -11.56 10.72
C ARG A 51 -2.88 -10.25 10.69
N TYR A 52 -2.20 -9.97 9.59
CA TYR A 52 -1.37 -8.80 9.42
C TYR A 52 -1.88 -7.96 8.24
N ILE A 53 -2.07 -6.67 8.48
CA ILE A 53 -2.43 -5.70 7.45
C ILE A 53 -1.32 -4.67 7.37
N THR A 54 -0.78 -4.43 6.18
CA THR A 54 0.31 -3.48 5.93
C THR A 54 -0.06 -2.50 4.81
N LEU A 55 0.51 -1.31 4.84
CA LEU A 55 0.50 -0.35 3.73
C LEU A 55 1.86 -0.43 3.02
N ASP A 56 1.85 -0.58 1.70
CA ASP A 56 3.05 -0.38 0.90
C ASP A 56 3.34 1.13 0.81
N ILE A 57 4.44 1.57 1.42
CA ILE A 57 4.82 2.99 1.47
C ILE A 57 5.26 3.53 0.10
N GLU A 58 5.63 2.66 -0.84
CA GLU A 58 5.86 3.04 -2.23
C GLU A 58 4.52 3.28 -2.98
N GLY A 59 3.42 2.80 -2.41
CA GLY A 59 2.07 2.98 -2.91
C GLY A 59 1.75 2.14 -4.15
N PHE A 60 0.60 2.44 -4.75
CA PHE A 60 0.14 1.83 -5.98
C PHE A 60 0.97 2.29 -7.15
N ARG A 61 1.62 1.35 -7.83
CA ARG A 61 2.29 1.56 -9.12
C ARG A 61 1.51 0.85 -10.22
N SER A 62 1.23 1.55 -11.32
CA SER A 62 0.81 0.90 -12.56
C SER A 62 1.95 -0.03 -12.94
N GLY A 63 1.71 -1.35 -12.95
CA GLY A 63 2.76 -2.31 -13.27
C GLY A 63 3.38 -1.94 -14.62
N SER A 64 4.68 -1.70 -14.65
CA SER A 64 5.38 -1.45 -15.90
C SER A 64 5.54 -2.78 -16.64
N MET A 65 5.12 -2.84 -17.89
CA MET A 65 6.13 -3.12 -18.89
C MET A 65 7.05 -1.89 -18.88
N ASP A 66 8.35 -2.13 -18.67
CA ASP A 66 9.47 -1.19 -18.54
C ASP A 66 9.78 -0.65 -17.13
N GLU A 67 10.37 -1.50 -16.30
CA GLU A 67 11.50 -1.09 -15.44
C GLU A 67 12.81 -1.58 -16.08
N GLY A 68 13.10 -1.04 -17.27
CA GLY A 68 14.39 -1.11 -17.92
C GLY A 68 14.75 0.30 -18.40
N ALA A 69 15.79 0.90 -17.82
CA ALA A 69 16.36 2.22 -18.14
C ALA A 69 15.58 3.44 -17.63
N GLY A 70 15.97 3.94 -16.44
CA GLY A 70 15.63 5.31 -16.03
C GLY A 70 15.47 5.52 -14.52
N GLY A 71 16.34 4.93 -13.69
CA GLY A 71 16.38 5.33 -12.27
C GLY A 71 16.67 6.83 -12.16
N PRO A 72 16.00 7.58 -11.24
CA PRO A 72 16.38 8.95 -10.97
C PRO A 72 17.85 9.00 -10.52
N PRO A 73 18.61 10.07 -10.83
CA PRO A 73 20.00 10.19 -10.38
C PRO A 73 20.04 9.96 -8.87
N GLY A 74 20.93 9.05 -8.46
CA GLY A 74 20.98 8.52 -7.10
C GLY A 74 20.92 9.65 -6.08
N ARG A 75 19.87 9.65 -5.26
CA ARG A 75 19.86 10.50 -4.06
C ARG A 75 20.90 9.93 -3.11
N GLU A 76 22.00 10.65 -2.95
CA GLU A 76 22.98 10.37 -1.93
C GLU A 76 22.32 10.56 -0.56
N PHE A 77 22.04 9.44 0.12
CA PHE A 77 21.62 9.49 1.51
C PHE A 77 22.86 9.82 2.35
N PRO A 78 22.83 10.85 3.22
CA PRO A 78 23.95 11.13 4.10
C PRO A 78 24.21 9.89 4.96
N ARG A 79 25.45 9.40 4.93
CA ARG A 79 25.89 8.24 5.74
C ARG A 79 25.67 8.59 7.21
N ARG A 80 24.60 8.07 7.81
CA ARG A 80 24.48 8.04 9.26
C ARG A 80 25.33 6.88 9.77
N VAL A 81 26.38 7.25 10.47
CA VAL A 81 27.13 6.36 11.37
C VAL A 81 26.21 6.14 12.57
N TRP A 82 25.92 4.89 12.91
CA TRP A 82 25.22 4.52 14.14
C TRP A 82 26.13 4.74 15.35
#